data_AF-A0A3D8YJ66-F1
#
_entry.id   AF-A0A3D8YJ66-F1
#
_cell.length_a   1.000
_cell.length_b   1.000
_cell.length_c   1.000
_cell.angle_alpha   90.00
_cell.angle_beta   90.00
_cell.angle_gamma   90.00
#
_symmetry.space_group_name_H-M   'P 1'
#
loop_
_entity.id
_entity.type
_entity.pdbx_description
1 polymer ?
#
loop_
_entity_poly.entity_id
_entity_poly.type
_entity_poly.pdbx_seq_one_letter_code
_entity_poly.pdbx_strand_id
1 'polypeptide(L)'
;MTQKQKKFLHYSWITLLCVGVILLLLGTLGNAVQATGLVDETIDTSNEYSKYGLNHYQLDYYVDNSWGWLPWNWSDGIGQSVMYGLYAITNFIWTISLYLSNA
;
A
#
# COMPACT_ATOMS: atom_id res chain seq x y z
N MET A 1 2.18 -19.79 54.28
CA MET A 1 2.82 -19.70 52.95
C MET A 1 4.33 -19.61 53.11
N THR A 2 5.06 -20.62 52.68
CA THR A 2 6.53 -20.66 52.75
C THR A 2 7.12 -19.59 51.82
N GLN A 3 8.28 -19.02 52.18
CA GLN A 3 8.95 -17.95 51.41
C GLN A 3 9.15 -18.29 49.92
N LYS A 4 9.35 -19.57 49.61
CA LYS A 4 9.45 -20.08 48.23
C LYS A 4 8.14 -19.92 47.43
N GLN A 5 6.98 -20.11 48.06
CA GLN A 5 5.67 -19.98 47.41
C GLN A 5 5.33 -18.53 47.05
N LYS A 6 5.71 -17.56 47.90
CA LYS A 6 5.50 -16.13 47.60
C LYS A 6 6.33 -15.67 46.40
N LYS A 7 7.59 -16.13 46.31
CA LYS A 7 8.47 -15.84 45.16
C LYS A 7 7.94 -16.47 43.88
N PHE A 8 7.47 -17.72 43.95
CA PHE A 8 6.85 -18.40 42.79
C PHE A 8 5.61 -17.66 42.27
N LEU A 9 4.70 -17.27 43.17
CA LEU A 9 3.49 -16.51 42.81
C LEU A 9 3.84 -15.14 42.19
N HIS A 10 4.87 -14.47 42.74
CA HIS A 10 5.32 -13.17 42.24
C HIS A 10 5.88 -13.26 40.81
N TYR A 11 6.75 -14.25 40.54
CA TYR A 11 7.25 -14.46 39.18
C TYR A 11 6.12 -14.85 38.23
N SER A 12 5.22 -15.77 38.62
CA SER A 12 4.09 -16.18 37.78
C SER A 12 3.17 -15.03 37.39
N TRP A 13 2.91 -14.09 38.29
CA TRP A 13 2.11 -12.90 37.99
C TRP A 13 2.83 -11.94 37.02
N ILE A 14 4.14 -11.75 37.19
CA ILE A 14 4.95 -10.93 36.28
C ILE A 14 4.95 -11.53 34.86
N THR A 15 5.11 -12.85 34.73
CA THR A 15 5.06 -13.50 33.40
C THR A 15 3.70 -13.31 32.74
N LEU A 16 2.61 -13.46 33.49
CA LEU A 16 1.25 -13.23 33.00
C LEU A 16 1.05 -11.78 32.51
N LEU A 17 1.57 -10.81 33.26
CA LEU A 17 1.50 -9.40 32.91
C LEU A 17 2.29 -9.11 31.62
N CYS A 18 3.52 -9.62 31.51
CA CYS A 18 4.33 -9.47 30.30
C CYS A 18 3.65 -10.06 29.06
N VAL A 19 3.06 -11.26 29.18
CA VAL A 19 2.32 -11.90 28.08
C VAL A 19 1.10 -11.06 27.69
N GLY A 20 0.33 -10.56 28.66
CA GLY A 20 -0.82 -9.70 28.39
C GLY A 20 -0.46 -8.41 27.65
N VAL A 21 0.64 -7.75 28.02
CA VAL A 21 1.13 -6.55 27.34
C VAL A 21 1.54 -6.86 25.90
N ILE A 22 2.25 -7.96 25.67
CA ILE A 22 2.67 -8.38 24.32
C ILE A 22 1.45 -8.63 23.43
N LEU A 23 0.42 -9.31 23.94
CA LEU A 23 -0.83 -9.58 23.21
C LEU A 23 -1.60 -8.29 22.86
N LEU A 24 -1.64 -7.32 23.78
CA LEU A 24 -2.26 -6.01 23.51
C LEU A 24 -1.51 -5.26 22.39
N LEU A 25 -0.18 -5.25 22.44
CA LEU A 25 0.64 -4.62 21.40
C LEU A 25 0.41 -5.30 20.04
N LEU A 26 0.40 -6.64 19.99
CA LEU A 26 0.07 -7.40 18.78
C LEU A 26 -1.33 -7.07 18.23
N GLY A 27 -2.32 -6.88 19.11
CA GLY A 27 -3.67 -6.47 18.72
C GLY A 27 -3.74 -5.10 18.04
N THR A 28 -2.81 -4.19 18.34
CA THR A 28 -2.75 -2.87 17.70
C THR A 28 -2.06 -2.86 16.34
N LEU A 29 -1.23 -3.87 16.02
CA LEU A 29 -0.47 -3.91 14.76
C LEU A 29 -1.33 -4.21 13.52
N GLY A 30 -2.57 -4.70 13.70
CA GLY A 30 -3.44 -5.12 12.60
C GLY A 30 -4.47 -4.08 12.12
N ASN A 31 -4.69 -3.00 12.86
CA ASN A 31 -5.71 -2.02 12.52
C ASN A 31 -5.08 -0.80 11.83
N ALA A 32 -4.59 -0.99 10.60
CA ALA A 32 -4.38 0.13 9.70
C ALA A 32 -5.77 0.60 9.26
N VAL A 33 -6.31 1.60 9.95
CA VAL A 33 -7.48 2.36 9.45
C VAL A 33 -6.98 3.09 8.21
N GLN A 34 -7.16 2.47 7.04
CA GLN A 34 -7.04 3.16 5.76
C GLN A 34 -8.00 4.34 5.84
N ALA A 35 -7.51 5.56 5.62
CA ALA A 35 -8.37 6.73 5.57
C ALA A 35 -9.33 6.58 4.38
N THR A 36 -10.48 5.98 4.61
CA THR A 36 -11.62 6.11 3.71
C THR A 36 -12.12 7.55 3.83
N GLY A 37 -12.33 8.22 2.69
CA GLY A 37 -13.08 9.47 2.69
C GLY A 37 -12.30 10.74 2.30
N LEU A 38 -11.70 10.73 1.12
CA LEU A 38 -11.61 11.94 0.30
C LEU A 38 -12.31 11.80 -1.06
N VAL A 39 -12.44 10.57 -1.56
CA VAL A 39 -13.11 10.26 -2.83
C VAL A 39 -14.09 9.13 -2.56
N ASP A 40 -15.30 9.24 -3.12
CA ASP A 40 -16.27 8.15 -3.09
C ASP A 40 -15.68 6.94 -3.81
N GLU A 41 -15.83 5.74 -3.27
CA GLU A 41 -15.39 4.47 -3.87
C GLU A 41 -16.59 3.56 -4.19
N THR A 42 -17.80 4.11 -4.14
CA THR A 42 -19.03 3.37 -4.41
C THR A 42 -19.06 2.90 -5.85
N ILE A 43 -19.16 1.58 -6.02
CA ILE A 43 -19.28 0.92 -7.33
C ILE A 43 -20.68 1.19 -7.88
N ASP A 44 -20.75 1.98 -8.96
CA ASP A 44 -21.98 2.18 -9.72
C ASP A 44 -21.94 1.39 -11.03
N THR A 45 -22.68 0.28 -11.06
CA THR A 45 -22.78 -0.59 -12.24
C THR A 45 -23.43 0.07 -13.47
N SER A 46 -24.08 1.22 -13.31
CA SER A 46 -24.59 2.02 -14.43
C SER A 46 -23.50 2.86 -15.12
N ASN A 47 -22.35 3.04 -14.45
CA ASN A 47 -21.18 3.73 -14.99
C ASN A 47 -20.11 2.71 -15.43
N GLU A 48 -19.73 2.74 -16.71
CA GLU A 48 -18.69 1.86 -17.26
C GLU A 48 -17.35 1.98 -16.52
N TYR A 49 -17.05 3.15 -15.96
CA TYR A 49 -15.80 3.46 -15.26
C TYR A 49 -15.80 3.06 -13.77
N SER A 50 -16.93 2.58 -13.23
CA SER A 50 -17.09 2.21 -11.80
C SER A 50 -17.49 0.74 -11.63
N LYS A 51 -17.24 -0.11 -12.63
CA LYS A 51 -17.54 -1.56 -12.57
C LYS A 51 -16.67 -2.33 -11.59
N TYR A 52 -15.47 -1.84 -11.31
CA TYR A 52 -14.48 -2.47 -10.43
C TYR A 52 -13.90 -1.41 -9.47
N GLY A 53 -13.21 -1.85 -8.42
CA GLY A 53 -12.49 -0.91 -7.54
C GLY A 53 -11.35 -0.20 -8.26
N LEU A 54 -10.97 1.00 -7.79
CA LEU A 54 -9.91 1.85 -8.40
C LEU A 54 -8.60 1.11 -8.71
N ASN A 55 -8.24 0.12 -7.89
CA ASN A 55 -7.03 -0.71 -8.07
C ASN A 55 -7.01 -1.53 -9.37
N HIS A 56 -8.15 -1.70 -10.04
CA HIS A 56 -8.25 -2.45 -11.31
C HIS A 56 -7.93 -1.60 -12.54
N TYR A 57 -7.82 -0.28 -12.37
CA TYR A 57 -7.64 0.66 -13.46
C TYR A 57 -6.18 1.14 -13.52
N GLN A 58 -5.19 0.27 -13.37
CA GLN A 58 -3.78 0.68 -13.46
C GLN A 58 -3.36 0.86 -14.93
N LEU A 59 -2.53 1.87 -15.21
CA LEU A 59 -1.91 2.02 -16.53
C LEU A 59 -0.77 1.01 -16.70
N ASP A 60 -0.76 0.30 -17.82
CA ASP A 60 0.41 -0.39 -18.31
C ASP A 60 1.30 0.59 -19.09
N TYR A 61 2.61 0.46 -18.92
CA TYR A 61 3.56 1.32 -19.59
C TYR A 61 4.63 0.45 -20.25
N TYR A 62 4.77 0.62 -21.56
CA TYR A 62 5.72 -0.13 -22.37
C TYR A 62 6.45 0.80 -23.32
N VAL A 63 7.77 0.62 -23.38
CA VAL A 63 8.64 1.25 -24.37
C VAL A 63 9.45 0.16 -25.04
N ASP A 64 9.44 0.15 -26.37
CA ASP A 64 10.23 -0.76 -27.17
C ASP A 64 11.74 -0.43 -27.04
N ASN A 65 12.52 -1.43 -26.63
CA ASN A 65 13.95 -1.34 -26.44
C ASN A 65 14.76 -2.09 -27.51
N SER A 66 14.11 -2.64 -28.53
CA SER A 66 14.79 -3.41 -29.58
C SER A 66 15.77 -2.56 -30.41
N TRP A 67 15.66 -1.23 -30.35
CA TRP A 67 16.46 -0.28 -31.14
C TRP A 67 17.61 0.34 -30.34
N GLY A 68 18.19 -0.39 -29.39
CA GLY A 68 19.28 0.10 -28.52
C GLY A 68 20.58 0.51 -29.25
N TRP A 69 20.69 0.25 -30.55
CA TRP A 69 21.81 0.70 -31.39
C TRP A 69 21.66 2.14 -31.90
N LEU A 70 20.47 2.75 -31.77
CA LEU A 70 20.24 4.13 -32.18
C LEU A 70 20.80 5.13 -31.14
N PRO A 71 21.10 6.38 -31.55
CA PRO A 71 21.58 7.41 -30.63
C PRO A 71 20.65 7.70 -29.44
N TRP A 72 19.35 7.37 -29.57
CA TRP A 72 18.35 7.46 -28.50
C TRP A 72 18.07 6.06 -27.92
N ASN A 73 19.02 5.54 -27.16
CA ASN A 73 18.83 4.29 -26.44
C ASN A 73 17.99 4.53 -25.18
N TRP A 74 16.79 3.97 -25.14
CA TRP A 74 15.87 4.06 -23.99
C TRP A 74 16.33 3.27 -22.77
N SER A 75 17.20 2.27 -22.98
CA SER A 75 17.76 1.45 -21.90
C SER A 75 18.98 2.08 -21.21
N ASP A 76 19.56 3.15 -21.77
CA ASP A 76 20.67 3.88 -21.17
C ASP A 76 20.18 4.92 -20.13
N GLY A 77 21.07 5.39 -19.25
CA GLY A 77 20.69 6.12 -18.03
C GLY A 77 19.77 7.35 -18.23
N ILE A 78 19.99 8.15 -19.28
CA ILE A 78 19.10 9.28 -19.60
C ILE A 78 17.75 8.77 -20.13
N GLY A 79 17.77 7.75 -20.99
CA GLY A 79 16.56 7.13 -21.55
C GLY A 79 15.65 6.57 -20.45
N GLN A 80 16.22 5.87 -19.47
CA GLN A 80 15.47 5.34 -18.32
C GLN A 80 14.83 6.46 -17.50
N SER A 81 15.56 7.55 -17.26
CA SER A 81 15.06 8.70 -16.49
C SER A 81 13.90 9.40 -17.20
N VAL A 82 14.02 9.60 -18.52
CA VAL A 82 12.95 10.19 -19.34
C VAL A 82 11.73 9.27 -19.38
N MET A 83 11.95 7.97 -19.57
CA MET A 83 10.90 6.95 -19.58
C MET A 83 10.13 6.95 -18.25
N TYR A 84 10.85 6.96 -17.14
CA TYR A 84 10.25 7.07 -15.81
C TYR A 84 9.48 8.38 -15.61
N GLY A 85 10.02 9.50 -16.10
CA GLY A 85 9.34 10.80 -16.03
C GLY A 85 8.01 10.80 -16.79
N LEU A 86 7.99 10.23 -18.00
CA LEU A 86 6.77 10.09 -18.80
C LEU A 86 5.75 9.16 -18.11
N TYR A 87 6.21 8.03 -17.59
CA TYR A 87 5.37 7.13 -16.77
C TYR A 87 4.78 7.88 -15.56
N ALA A 88 5.59 8.65 -14.83
CA ALA A 88 5.12 9.37 -13.65
C ALA A 88 4.07 10.44 -13.99
N ILE A 89 4.28 11.21 -15.06
CA ILE A 89 3.32 12.25 -15.50
C ILE A 89 2.00 11.61 -15.97
N THR A 90 2.09 10.57 -16.79
CA THR A 90 0.89 9.88 -17.30
C THR A 90 0.11 9.22 -16.17
N ASN A 91 0.80 8.52 -15.25
CA ASN A 91 0.18 7.91 -14.08
C ASN A 91 -0.46 8.95 -13.15
N PHE A 92 0.16 10.12 -12.97
CA PHE A 92 -0.41 11.22 -12.20
C PHE A 92 -1.72 11.75 -12.80
N ILE A 93 -1.71 12.09 -14.10
CA ILE A 93 -2.91 12.57 -14.81
C ILE A 93 -4.03 11.53 -14.76
N TRP A 94 -3.67 10.27 -14.99
CA TRP A 94 -4.61 9.16 -14.95
C TRP A 94 -5.24 8.95 -13.57
N THR A 95 -4.42 8.98 -12.52
CA THR A 95 -4.90 8.88 -11.13
C THR A 95 -5.93 9.97 -10.82
N ILE A 96 -5.66 11.22 -11.22
CA ILE A 96 -6.61 12.32 -11.08
C ILE A 96 -7.90 12.06 -11.87
N SER A 97 -7.79 11.57 -13.10
CA SER A 97 -8.95 11.25 -13.94
C SER A 97 -9.85 10.19 -13.30
N LEU A 98 -9.27 9.15 -12.72
CA LEU A 98 -10.01 8.09 -12.03
C LEU A 98 -10.75 8.64 -10.81
N TYR A 99 -10.06 9.43 -9.97
CA TYR A 99 -10.69 10.00 -8.79
C TYR A 99 -11.80 11.01 -9.15
N LEU A 100 -11.65 11.81 -10.20
CA LEU A 100 -12.69 12.72 -10.68
C LEU A 100 -13.88 12.02 -11.32
N SER A 101 -13.65 10.91 -12.02
CA SER A 101 -14.72 10.16 -12.68
C SER A 101 -15.52 9.28 -11.72
N ASN A 102 -14.99 9.05 -10.52
CA ASN A 102 -15.61 8.25 -9.47
C ASN A 102 -16.29 9.10 -8.38
N ALA A 103 -16.03 10.41 -8.32
CA ALA A 103 -16.67 11.38 -7.42
C ALA A 103 -17.95 11.96 -8.01
#